data_AF-A0A4Z1K4V0-F1
#
_entry.id   AF-A0A4Z1K4V0-F1
#
_cell.length_a   1.000
_cell.length_b   1.000
_cell.length_c   1.000
_cell.angle_alpha   90.00
_cell.angle_beta   90.00
_cell.angle_gamma   90.00
#
_symmetry.space_group_name_H-M   'P 1'
#
loop_
_entity.id
_entity.type
_entity.pdbx_description
1 polymer ?
#
loop_
_entity_poly.entity_id
_entity_poly.type
_entity_poly.pdbx_seq_one_letter_code
_entity_poly.pdbx_strand_id
1 'polypeptide(L)'
;MAFSGYNFSSLEQITPYLEPTTSGVTSSWARTTALKYNCVVTVGYPEKASDFSSRSANPECYNSTVAVDKGGKTIANYRKSFLYYTDETWAHEGSGFYDGNIMGLGTVAMGICMDLNPYKFETPWTTCEFACHVLQKKANLVIMSMAWLTRQDQLPYGLLASEPDMDTISYWIARLKPIIGARGNEEIIIILANRCGTEGEATYAGTSTVLGVKGGEINVYGILGRGEEKLLTVDTDEHPMAKIMSGTK
;
A
#
# COMPACT_ATOMS: atom_id res chain seq x y z
N MET A 1 7.88 0.11 -2.77
CA MET A 1 9.26 0.39 -3.21
C MET A 1 9.68 1.78 -2.72
N ALA A 2 10.08 1.88 -1.45
CA ALA A 2 10.29 3.16 -0.79
C ALA A 2 11.63 3.82 -1.16
N PHE A 3 12.71 3.01 -1.29
CA PHE A 3 14.07 3.52 -1.47
C PHE A 3 14.61 3.44 -2.91
N SER A 4 13.97 2.66 -3.79
CA SER A 4 14.50 2.36 -5.13
C SER A 4 14.00 3.30 -6.22
N GLY A 5 12.84 3.91 -6.03
CA GLY A 5 12.04 4.40 -7.15
C GLY A 5 10.96 3.39 -7.57
N TYR A 6 10.14 3.73 -8.55
CA TYR A 6 9.09 2.82 -9.05
C TYR A 6 9.03 2.67 -10.57
N ASN A 7 9.23 3.73 -11.35
CA ASN A 7 8.99 3.74 -12.80
C ASN A 7 10.12 3.06 -13.62
N PHE A 8 10.36 1.77 -13.39
CA PHE A 8 11.30 0.95 -14.15
C PHE A 8 10.61 0.28 -15.34
N SER A 9 11.19 0.39 -16.54
CA SER A 9 10.60 -0.15 -17.76
C SER A 9 11.12 -1.53 -18.17
N SER A 10 12.08 -2.09 -17.43
CA SER A 10 12.61 -3.43 -17.69
C SER A 10 13.32 -4.04 -16.48
N LEU A 11 13.56 -5.35 -16.55
CA LEU A 11 14.35 -6.09 -15.57
C LEU A 11 15.77 -5.50 -15.42
N GLU A 12 16.42 -5.12 -16.52
CA GLU A 12 17.77 -4.54 -16.49
C GLU A 12 17.82 -3.23 -15.70
N GLN A 13 16.79 -2.38 -15.84
CA GLN A 13 16.74 -1.09 -15.13
C GLN A 13 16.56 -1.26 -13.62
N ILE A 14 15.75 -2.23 -13.19
CA ILE A 14 15.51 -2.46 -11.76
C ILE A 14 16.59 -3.34 -11.11
N THR A 15 17.34 -4.13 -11.89
CA THR A 15 18.35 -5.08 -11.39
C THR A 15 19.31 -4.51 -10.34
N PRO A 16 19.86 -3.28 -10.49
CA PRO A 16 20.74 -2.68 -9.48
C PRO A 16 20.08 -2.41 -8.12
N TYR A 17 18.75 -2.33 -8.09
CA TYR A 17 17.97 -1.98 -6.91
C TYR A 17 17.32 -3.19 -6.24
N LEU A 18 17.31 -4.36 -6.91
CA LEU A 18 16.77 -5.59 -6.37
C LEU A 18 17.47 -5.99 -5.06
N GLU A 19 16.68 -6.29 -4.05
CA GLU A 19 17.17 -6.72 -2.74
C GLU A 19 16.81 -8.18 -2.49
N PRO A 20 17.71 -9.00 -1.88
CA PRO A 20 17.36 -10.35 -1.50
C PRO A 20 16.21 -10.36 -0.50
N THR A 21 15.34 -11.37 -0.60
CA THR A 21 14.17 -11.55 0.28
C THR A 21 14.49 -11.22 1.73
N THR A 22 13.84 -10.20 2.27
CA THR A 22 13.89 -9.78 3.68
C THR A 22 15.29 -9.45 4.25
N SER A 23 16.31 -9.25 3.41
CA SER A 23 17.71 -9.12 3.86
C SER A 23 18.52 -8.02 3.18
N GLY A 24 17.90 -7.19 2.33
CA GLY A 24 18.56 -6.01 1.75
C GLY A 24 18.53 -4.74 2.62
N VAL A 25 18.87 -3.62 1.99
CA VAL A 25 18.95 -2.28 2.62
C VAL A 25 17.63 -1.82 3.21
N THR A 26 16.51 -2.06 2.52
CA THR A 26 15.16 -1.71 2.99
C THR A 26 14.80 -2.52 4.24
N SER A 27 15.13 -3.81 4.26
CA SER A 27 14.87 -4.69 5.42
C SER A 27 15.76 -4.31 6.62
N SER A 28 17.01 -3.92 6.36
CA SER A 28 17.93 -3.45 7.39
C SER A 28 17.49 -2.11 7.99
N TRP A 29 17.01 -1.19 7.15
CA TRP A 29 16.40 0.06 7.60
C TRP A 29 15.15 -0.20 8.44
N ALA A 30 14.24 -1.07 7.97
CA ALA A 30 13.02 -1.41 8.68
C ALA A 30 13.31 -1.97 10.08
N ARG A 31 14.29 -2.87 10.19
CA ARG A 31 14.74 -3.44 11.47
C ARG A 31 15.30 -2.37 12.41
N THR A 32 16.16 -1.50 11.89
CA THR A 32 16.76 -0.42 12.69
C THR A 32 15.68 0.54 13.20
N THR A 33 14.73 0.92 12.34
CA THR A 33 13.61 1.79 12.69
C THR A 33 12.67 1.15 13.70
N ALA A 34 12.32 -0.14 13.51
CA ALA A 34 11.44 -0.88 14.41
C ALA A 34 12.03 -1.01 15.82
N LEU A 35 13.33 -1.32 15.93
CA LEU A 35 14.06 -1.38 17.21
C LEU A 35 14.13 0.01 17.87
N LYS A 36 14.45 1.05 17.09
CA LYS A 36 14.61 2.41 17.61
C LYS A 36 13.32 2.97 18.20
N TYR A 37 12.19 2.75 17.52
CA TYR A 37 10.89 3.30 17.92
C TYR A 37 9.99 2.29 18.60
N ASN A 38 10.46 1.06 18.85
CA ASN A 38 9.73 -0.02 19.52
C ASN A 38 8.36 -0.27 18.89
N CYS A 39 8.30 -0.31 17.55
CA CYS A 39 7.06 -0.40 16.78
C CYS A 39 7.16 -1.46 15.67
N VAL A 40 6.02 -1.76 15.04
CA VAL A 40 5.99 -2.55 13.79
C VAL A 40 6.26 -1.60 12.63
N VAL A 41 7.16 -1.99 11.72
CA VAL A 41 7.47 -1.25 10.49
C VAL A 41 7.16 -2.12 9.28
N THR A 42 6.29 -1.62 8.40
CA THR A 42 6.01 -2.23 7.09
C THR A 42 6.54 -1.31 5.99
N VAL A 43 7.33 -1.83 5.05
CA VAL A 43 7.93 -1.03 3.99
C VAL A 43 8.03 -1.81 2.68
N GLY A 44 7.75 -1.15 1.56
CA GLY A 44 7.79 -1.76 0.24
C GLY A 44 9.19 -1.75 -0.40
N TYR A 45 9.60 -2.82 -1.07
CA TYR A 45 10.91 -3.00 -1.70
C TYR A 45 10.83 -3.89 -2.96
N PRO A 46 11.77 -3.75 -3.91
CA PRO A 46 11.90 -4.67 -5.04
C PRO A 46 12.63 -5.95 -4.59
N GLU A 47 11.90 -7.05 -4.45
CA GLU A 47 12.41 -8.33 -3.98
C GLU A 47 13.04 -9.14 -5.12
N LYS A 48 14.19 -9.74 -4.85
CA LYS A 48 14.76 -10.87 -5.60
C LYS A 48 14.72 -12.12 -4.73
N ALA A 49 13.87 -13.06 -5.10
CA ALA A 49 13.76 -14.33 -4.41
C ALA A 49 15.01 -15.18 -4.66
N SER A 50 15.46 -15.84 -3.59
CA SER A 50 16.58 -16.76 -3.65
C SER A 50 16.06 -18.17 -3.94
N ASP A 51 15.76 -18.46 -5.21
CA ASP A 51 15.41 -19.82 -5.58
C ASP A 51 16.68 -20.59 -6.01
N PHE A 52 17.16 -21.46 -5.12
CA PHE A 52 18.23 -22.42 -5.42
C PHE A 52 17.72 -23.57 -6.32
N SER A 53 16.41 -23.66 -6.57
CA SER A 53 15.75 -24.70 -7.35
C SER A 53 15.44 -24.34 -8.80
N SER A 54 15.47 -23.06 -9.18
CA SER A 54 15.06 -22.69 -10.53
C SER A 54 16.19 -22.93 -11.53
N ARG A 55 15.93 -23.84 -12.49
CA ARG A 55 16.75 -24.06 -13.69
C ARG A 55 16.57 -22.94 -14.72
N SER A 56 15.88 -21.86 -14.38
CA SER A 56 15.59 -20.73 -15.26
C SER A 56 16.71 -19.70 -15.21
N ALA A 57 17.09 -19.16 -16.37
CA ALA A 57 18.11 -18.12 -16.46
C ALA A 57 17.68 -16.78 -15.85
N ASN A 58 16.38 -16.58 -15.61
CA ASN A 58 15.83 -15.32 -15.10
C ASN A 58 15.57 -15.39 -13.57
N PRO A 59 15.93 -14.33 -12.83
CA PRO A 59 15.66 -14.24 -11.40
C PRO A 59 14.16 -14.09 -11.13
N GLU A 60 13.67 -14.74 -10.07
CA GLU A 60 12.31 -14.52 -9.58
C GLU A 60 12.26 -13.20 -8.80
N CYS A 61 11.67 -12.18 -9.42
CA CYS A 61 11.57 -10.84 -8.84
C CYS A 61 10.11 -10.50 -8.50
N TYR A 62 9.91 -9.69 -7.46
CA TYR A 62 8.58 -9.29 -6.98
C TYR A 62 8.55 -7.84 -6.51
N ASN A 63 7.41 -7.17 -6.66
CA ASN A 63 7.12 -5.95 -5.89
C ASN A 63 6.56 -6.38 -4.54
N SER A 64 7.24 -6.03 -3.44
CA SER A 64 6.95 -6.63 -2.14
C SER A 64 6.90 -5.61 -1.02
N THR A 65 6.31 -6.00 0.11
CA THR A 65 6.45 -5.34 1.40
C THR A 65 7.01 -6.31 2.42
N VAL A 66 7.91 -5.82 3.27
CA VAL A 66 8.40 -6.55 4.44
C VAL A 66 7.86 -5.86 5.69
N ALA A 67 7.40 -6.64 6.67
CA ALA A 67 7.02 -6.16 7.98
C ALA A 67 7.96 -6.71 9.06
N VAL A 68 8.45 -5.83 9.93
CA VAL A 68 9.38 -6.13 11.02
C VAL A 68 8.76 -5.69 12.34
N ASP A 69 8.81 -6.53 13.36
CA ASP A 69 8.30 -6.22 14.69
C ASP A 69 9.26 -5.37 15.53
N LYS A 70 8.79 -4.95 16.71
CA LYS A 70 9.55 -4.17 17.69
C LYS A 70 10.82 -4.85 18.21
N GLY A 71 10.93 -6.18 18.07
CA GLY A 71 12.14 -6.95 18.40
C GLY A 71 13.12 -7.05 17.24
N GLY A 72 12.83 -6.43 16.10
CA GLY A 72 13.64 -6.51 14.90
C GLY A 72 13.49 -7.82 14.14
N LYS A 73 12.45 -8.62 14.40
CA LYS A 73 12.17 -9.87 13.68
C LYS A 73 11.25 -9.60 12.50
N THR A 74 11.58 -10.14 11.33
CA THR A 74 10.68 -10.15 10.18
C THR A 74 9.45 -11.01 10.51
N ILE A 75 8.27 -10.40 10.43
CA ILE A 75 6.98 -11.04 10.76
C ILE A 75 6.08 -11.22 9.53
N ALA A 76 6.34 -10.52 8.42
CA ALA A 76 5.66 -10.75 7.15
C ALA A 76 6.54 -10.38 5.95
N ASN A 77 6.32 -11.07 4.83
CA ASN A 77 6.79 -10.67 3.50
C ASN A 77 5.62 -10.88 2.53
N TYR A 78 5.04 -9.79 2.02
CA TYR A 78 3.92 -9.82 1.09
C TYR A 78 4.41 -9.45 -0.31
N ARG A 79 4.00 -10.23 -1.33
CA ARG A 79 4.28 -9.99 -2.74
C ARG A 79 3.00 -9.51 -3.42
N LYS A 80 3.09 -8.40 -4.16
CA LYS A 80 1.96 -7.77 -4.86
C LYS A 80 1.20 -8.79 -5.70
N SER A 81 -0.11 -8.84 -5.53
CA SER A 81 -0.94 -9.86 -6.18
C SER A 81 -1.36 -9.41 -7.57
N PHE A 82 -1.78 -8.16 -7.71
CA PHE A 82 -2.22 -7.61 -8.98
C PHE A 82 -1.16 -6.64 -9.49
N LEU A 83 -0.49 -7.00 -10.59
CA LEU A 83 0.54 -6.16 -11.18
C LEU A 83 -0.06 -4.99 -11.95
N TYR A 84 0.62 -3.85 -11.90
CA TYR A 84 0.43 -2.78 -12.86
C TYR A 84 1.37 -3.01 -14.04
N TYR A 85 1.10 -2.42 -15.21
CA TYR A 85 1.94 -2.64 -16.40
C TYR A 85 3.43 -2.35 -16.15
N THR A 86 3.76 -1.40 -15.26
CA THR A 86 5.16 -1.12 -14.87
C THR A 86 5.79 -2.32 -14.17
N ASP A 87 5.07 -2.98 -13.27
CA ASP A 87 5.55 -4.17 -12.57
C ASP A 87 5.67 -5.37 -13.52
N GLU A 88 4.75 -5.53 -14.48
CA GLU A 88 4.73 -6.66 -15.44
C GLU A 88 6.02 -6.78 -16.26
N THR A 89 6.80 -5.69 -16.39
CA THR A 89 8.07 -5.68 -17.13
C THR A 89 9.22 -6.39 -16.40
N TRP A 90 9.11 -6.62 -15.10
CA TRP A 90 10.21 -7.13 -14.28
C TRP A 90 9.81 -8.04 -13.12
N ALA A 91 8.55 -8.03 -12.67
CA ALA A 91 8.07 -8.74 -11.49
C ALA A 91 7.08 -9.87 -11.84
N HIS A 92 7.01 -10.86 -10.97
CA HIS A 92 5.95 -11.86 -10.94
C HIS A 92 4.85 -11.50 -9.94
N GLU A 93 3.65 -12.04 -10.15
CA GLU A 93 2.54 -11.97 -9.20
C GLU A 93 2.86 -12.79 -7.93
N GLY A 94 2.42 -12.27 -6.78
CA GLY A 94 2.35 -13.03 -5.53
C GLY A 94 1.25 -14.09 -5.58
N SER A 95 1.19 -14.91 -4.52
CA SER A 95 0.21 -16.02 -4.41
C SER A 95 -1.21 -15.60 -4.00
N GLY A 96 -1.49 -14.30 -3.93
CA GLY A 96 -2.75 -13.73 -3.44
C GLY A 96 -2.54 -12.75 -2.27
N PHE A 97 -3.60 -12.03 -1.93
CA PHE A 97 -3.55 -10.96 -0.92
C PHE A 97 -3.13 -11.49 0.45
N TYR A 98 -2.30 -10.72 1.15
CA TYR A 98 -1.84 -11.10 2.48
C TYR A 98 -2.97 -10.97 3.51
N ASP A 99 -3.04 -11.95 4.40
CA ASP A 99 -3.69 -11.85 5.70
C ASP A 99 -2.85 -12.54 6.78
N GLY A 100 -2.85 -12.01 7.99
CA GLY A 100 -2.15 -12.62 9.12
C GLY A 100 -2.41 -11.92 10.43
N ASN A 101 -2.25 -12.64 11.54
CA ASN A 101 -2.34 -12.04 12.87
C ASN A 101 -0.98 -11.47 13.27
N ILE A 102 -0.94 -10.17 13.58
CA ILE A 102 0.24 -9.49 14.10
C ILE A 102 -0.02 -9.13 15.57
N MET A 103 0.86 -9.59 16.45
CA MET A 103 0.74 -9.36 17.89
C MET A 103 0.64 -7.86 18.19
N GLY A 104 -0.43 -7.46 18.88
CA GLY A 104 -0.72 -6.06 19.21
C GLY A 104 -1.45 -5.26 18.13
N LEU A 105 -1.54 -5.75 16.89
CA LEU A 105 -2.29 -5.12 15.80
C LEU A 105 -3.54 -5.90 15.38
N GLY A 106 -3.65 -7.17 15.77
CA GLY A 106 -4.80 -8.01 15.44
C GLY A 106 -4.65 -8.66 14.06
N THR A 107 -5.76 -8.83 13.36
CA THR A 107 -5.81 -9.41 12.01
C THR A 107 -5.53 -8.32 10.98
N VAL A 108 -4.42 -8.49 10.26
CA VAL A 108 -3.91 -7.51 9.30
C VAL A 108 -4.09 -8.04 7.89
N ALA A 109 -4.58 -7.20 6.98
CA ALA A 109 -4.51 -7.41 5.54
C ALA A 109 -3.52 -6.40 4.92
N MET A 110 -2.70 -6.85 3.97
CA MET A 110 -1.77 -5.97 3.26
C MET A 110 -2.06 -5.98 1.76
N GLY A 111 -1.98 -4.81 1.15
CA GLY A 111 -2.07 -4.62 -0.29
C GLY A 111 -1.02 -3.64 -0.79
N ILE A 112 -0.72 -3.73 -2.08
CA ILE A 112 0.24 -2.87 -2.77
C ILE A 112 -0.48 -2.25 -3.97
N CYS A 113 -0.75 -0.95 -3.87
CA CYS A 113 -1.25 -0.10 -4.97
C CYS A 113 -2.38 -0.75 -5.80
N MET A 114 -2.02 -1.36 -6.93
CA MET A 114 -2.91 -2.00 -7.91
C MET A 114 -3.75 -3.15 -7.34
N ASP A 115 -3.39 -3.73 -6.20
CA ASP A 115 -4.24 -4.70 -5.48
C ASP A 115 -5.64 -4.14 -5.17
N LEU A 116 -5.78 -2.81 -5.06
CA LEU A 116 -7.07 -2.17 -4.83
C LEU A 116 -7.97 -2.16 -6.08
N ASN A 117 -7.39 -2.28 -7.27
CA ASN A 117 -8.09 -2.20 -8.56
C ASN A 117 -8.70 -3.54 -8.97
N PRO A 118 -9.63 -3.53 -9.94
CA PRO A 118 -10.04 -4.75 -10.63
C PRO A 118 -8.81 -5.43 -11.25
N TYR A 119 -8.72 -6.75 -11.18
CA TYR A 119 -7.61 -7.52 -11.75
C TYR A 119 -7.41 -7.14 -13.23
N LYS A 120 -6.19 -6.68 -13.57
CA LYS A 120 -5.79 -6.20 -14.90
C LYS A 120 -6.69 -5.09 -15.49
N PHE A 121 -7.52 -4.45 -14.68
CA PHE A 121 -8.61 -3.58 -15.12
C PHE A 121 -9.67 -4.27 -16.00
N GLU A 122 -9.77 -5.61 -15.92
CA GLU A 122 -10.68 -6.43 -16.73
C GLU A 122 -11.88 -6.95 -15.94
N THR A 123 -11.70 -7.24 -14.64
CA THR A 123 -12.80 -7.71 -13.80
C THR A 123 -13.82 -6.60 -13.54
N PRO A 124 -15.10 -6.95 -13.27
CA PRO A 124 -16.12 -5.94 -12.99
C PRO A 124 -15.72 -5.00 -11.86
N TRP A 125 -16.00 -3.70 -12.03
CA TRP A 125 -15.75 -2.68 -10.99
C TRP A 125 -16.37 -3.07 -9.64
N THR A 126 -17.51 -3.74 -9.62
CA THR A 126 -18.19 -4.10 -8.37
C THR A 126 -17.56 -5.28 -7.62
N THR A 127 -16.59 -6.00 -8.21
CA THR A 127 -15.97 -7.17 -7.58
C THR A 127 -15.19 -6.80 -6.31
N CYS A 128 -14.47 -5.66 -6.34
CA CYS A 128 -13.72 -5.13 -5.19
C CYS A 128 -12.94 -6.21 -4.42
N GLU A 129 -12.12 -6.97 -5.15
CA GLU A 129 -11.45 -8.20 -4.72
C GLU A 129 -10.75 -8.04 -3.37
N PHE A 130 -9.92 -7.00 -3.24
CA PHE A 130 -9.18 -6.76 -2.02
C PHE A 130 -10.07 -6.37 -0.83
N ALA A 131 -11.09 -5.54 -1.05
CA ALA A 131 -12.05 -5.18 0.01
C ALA A 131 -12.88 -6.39 0.48
N CYS A 132 -13.23 -7.29 -0.45
CA CYS A 132 -13.87 -8.56 -0.12
C CYS A 132 -12.93 -9.48 0.67
N HIS A 133 -11.64 -9.55 0.33
CA HIS A 133 -10.63 -10.29 1.10
C HIS A 133 -10.51 -9.77 2.53
N VAL A 134 -10.43 -8.45 2.74
CA VAL A 134 -10.40 -7.81 4.07
C VAL A 134 -11.57 -8.29 4.93
N LEU A 135 -12.79 -8.31 4.38
CA LEU A 135 -13.98 -8.78 5.09
C LEU A 135 -13.97 -10.28 5.35
N GLN A 136 -13.62 -11.09 4.35
CA GLN A 136 -13.56 -12.55 4.48
C GLN A 136 -12.58 -12.98 5.57
N LYS A 137 -11.45 -12.27 5.68
CA LYS A 137 -10.41 -12.53 6.69
C LYS A 137 -10.67 -11.84 8.02
N LYS A 138 -11.72 -11.02 8.11
CA LYS A 138 -12.06 -10.23 9.31
C LYS A 138 -10.86 -9.40 9.78
N ALA A 139 -10.18 -8.76 8.84
CA ALA A 139 -9.06 -7.89 9.16
C ALA A 139 -9.58 -6.59 9.81
N ASN A 140 -9.00 -6.22 10.95
CA ASN A 140 -9.27 -4.96 11.64
C ASN A 140 -8.27 -3.86 11.26
N LEU A 141 -7.17 -4.23 10.59
CA LEU A 141 -6.16 -3.30 10.09
C LEU A 141 -5.79 -3.62 8.65
N VAL A 142 -5.81 -2.61 7.79
CA VAL A 142 -5.42 -2.69 6.38
C VAL A 142 -4.22 -1.78 6.15
N ILE A 143 -3.15 -2.31 5.56
CA ILE A 143 -1.94 -1.55 5.25
C ILE A 143 -1.71 -1.58 3.74
N MET A 144 -1.78 -0.40 3.12
CA MET A 144 -1.54 -0.21 1.69
C MET A 144 -0.24 0.55 1.45
N SER A 145 0.73 -0.11 0.80
CA SER A 145 1.95 0.54 0.30
C SER A 145 1.77 0.90 -1.17
N MET A 146 1.84 2.18 -1.54
CA MET A 146 1.35 2.64 -2.83
C MET A 146 2.35 3.53 -3.59
N ALA A 147 2.30 3.41 -4.91
CA ALA A 147 2.91 4.32 -5.88
C ALA A 147 1.83 4.69 -6.91
N TRP A 148 0.72 5.22 -6.41
CA TRP A 148 -0.48 5.51 -7.16
C TRP A 148 -0.30 6.80 -7.96
N LEU A 149 -0.64 6.74 -9.24
CA LEU A 149 -0.45 7.82 -10.20
C LEU A 149 -1.66 8.75 -10.25
N THR A 150 -1.41 10.01 -10.57
CA THR A 150 -2.42 10.93 -11.11
C THR A 150 -2.28 11.03 -12.63
N ARG A 151 -3.38 11.39 -13.31
CA ARG A 151 -3.38 11.69 -14.75
C ARG A 151 -3.25 13.19 -15.04
N GLN A 152 -3.12 14.01 -13.99
CA GLN A 152 -2.96 15.45 -14.14
C GLN A 152 -1.52 15.82 -14.51
N ASP A 153 -1.37 16.92 -15.25
CA ASP A 153 -0.07 17.42 -15.68
C ASP A 153 0.81 17.81 -14.48
N GLN A 154 2.11 17.51 -14.57
CA GLN A 154 3.08 17.68 -13.48
C GLN A 154 3.12 19.10 -12.90
N LEU A 155 3.19 20.11 -13.78
CA LEU A 155 3.32 21.52 -13.41
C LEU A 155 2.10 22.01 -12.60
N PRO A 156 0.87 21.96 -13.12
CA PRO A 156 -0.32 22.33 -12.35
C PRO A 156 -0.48 21.50 -11.07
N TYR A 157 -0.20 20.20 -11.12
CA TYR A 157 -0.34 19.32 -9.96
C TYR A 157 0.62 19.69 -8.83
N GLY A 158 1.88 20.03 -9.18
CA GLY A 158 2.91 20.45 -8.22
C GLY A 158 2.62 21.79 -7.54
N LEU A 159 1.86 22.69 -8.19
CA LEU A 159 1.48 23.98 -7.59
C LEU A 159 0.52 23.83 -6.40
N LEU A 160 -0.16 22.67 -6.28
CA LEU A 160 -1.10 22.35 -5.20
C LEU A 160 -0.52 21.32 -4.22
N ALA A 161 0.81 21.28 -4.05
CA ALA A 161 1.50 20.25 -3.28
C ALA A 161 0.97 20.05 -1.85
N SER A 162 0.57 21.12 -1.17
CA SER A 162 0.01 21.06 0.19
C SER A 162 -1.45 20.62 0.25
N GLU A 163 -2.15 20.59 -0.89
CA GLU A 163 -3.54 20.17 -0.95
C GLU A 163 -3.63 18.68 -1.25
N PRO A 164 -4.51 17.93 -0.57
CA PRO A 164 -4.77 16.55 -0.92
C PRO A 164 -5.44 16.42 -2.29
N ASP A 165 -5.26 15.27 -2.94
CA ASP A 165 -6.01 14.89 -4.14
C ASP A 165 -7.30 14.16 -3.74
N MET A 166 -8.39 14.91 -3.69
CA MET A 166 -9.71 14.40 -3.29
C MET A 166 -10.31 13.42 -4.30
N ASP A 167 -9.94 13.48 -5.58
CA ASP A 167 -10.40 12.53 -6.59
C ASP A 167 -9.78 11.15 -6.35
N THR A 168 -8.48 11.14 -6.02
CA THR A 168 -7.76 9.92 -5.64
C THR A 168 -8.36 9.28 -4.38
N ILE A 169 -8.67 10.07 -3.35
CA ILE A 169 -9.32 9.56 -2.13
C ILE A 169 -10.70 8.99 -2.44
N SER A 170 -11.50 9.71 -3.23
CA SER A 170 -12.84 9.28 -3.63
C SER A 170 -12.78 7.96 -4.39
N TYR A 171 -11.77 7.78 -5.26
CA TYR A 171 -11.53 6.53 -5.95
C TYR A 171 -11.20 5.39 -4.99
N TRP A 172 -10.25 5.60 -4.06
CA TRP A 172 -9.88 4.58 -3.08
C TRP A 172 -11.07 4.17 -2.21
N ILE A 173 -11.86 5.13 -1.74
CA ILE A 173 -13.11 4.88 -1.00
C ILE A 173 -14.10 4.05 -1.83
N ALA A 174 -14.26 4.38 -3.12
CA ALA A 174 -15.16 3.62 -4.00
C ALA A 174 -14.71 2.15 -4.18
N ARG A 175 -13.40 1.87 -4.16
CA ARG A 175 -12.86 0.50 -4.17
C ARG A 175 -13.04 -0.23 -2.85
N LEU A 176 -13.18 0.49 -1.74
CA LEU A 176 -13.43 -0.04 -0.40
C LEU A 176 -14.94 -0.18 -0.08
N LYS A 177 -15.81 0.02 -1.08
CA LYS A 177 -17.28 -0.02 -0.91
C LYS A 177 -17.81 -1.26 -0.19
N PRO A 178 -17.31 -2.50 -0.40
CA PRO A 178 -17.77 -3.65 0.38
C PRO A 178 -17.58 -3.47 1.89
N ILE A 179 -16.44 -2.94 2.32
CA ILE A 179 -16.13 -2.71 3.74
C ILE A 179 -17.12 -1.71 4.35
N ILE A 180 -17.38 -0.61 3.63
CA ILE A 180 -18.34 0.42 4.04
C ILE A 180 -19.77 -0.14 4.07
N GLY A 181 -20.14 -0.93 3.06
CA GLY A 181 -21.47 -1.53 2.94
C GLY A 181 -21.77 -2.62 3.97
N ALA A 182 -20.74 -3.27 4.52
CA ALA A 182 -20.90 -4.32 5.54
C ALA A 182 -21.44 -3.78 6.88
N ARG A 183 -21.33 -2.46 7.13
CA ARG A 183 -21.82 -1.79 8.35
C ARG A 183 -21.40 -2.51 9.65
N GLY A 184 -20.15 -2.97 9.68
CA GLY A 184 -19.58 -3.65 10.85
C GLY A 184 -19.53 -2.74 12.08
N ASN A 185 -19.72 -3.33 13.27
CA ASN A 185 -19.64 -2.61 14.54
C ASN A 185 -18.20 -2.36 14.99
N GLU A 186 -17.29 -3.25 14.60
CA GLU A 186 -15.85 -3.08 14.81
C GLU A 186 -15.29 -2.19 13.71
N GLU A 187 -14.43 -1.26 14.10
CA GLU A 187 -13.80 -0.33 13.17
C GLU A 187 -12.63 -1.00 12.46
N ILE A 188 -12.59 -0.85 11.14
CA ILE A 188 -11.45 -1.29 10.33
C ILE A 188 -10.60 -0.06 10.01
N ILE A 189 -9.37 -0.04 10.52
CA ILE A 189 -8.40 1.00 10.24
C ILE A 189 -7.70 0.71 8.92
N ILE A 190 -7.59 1.71 8.05
CA ILE A 190 -7.03 1.59 6.71
C ILE A 190 -5.95 2.67 6.54
N ILE A 191 -4.71 2.21 6.38
CA ILE A 191 -3.54 3.07 6.20
C ILE A 191 -3.17 3.04 4.71
N LEU A 192 -3.23 4.21 4.06
CA LEU A 192 -2.89 4.40 2.66
C LEU A 192 -1.59 5.23 2.60
N ALA A 193 -0.45 4.54 2.51
CA ALA A 193 0.87 5.18 2.42
C ALA A 193 1.30 5.24 0.96
N ASN A 194 1.12 6.41 0.35
CA ASN A 194 1.36 6.64 -1.07
C ASN A 194 2.51 7.61 -1.31
N ARG A 195 3.33 7.28 -2.31
CA ARG A 195 4.39 8.14 -2.82
C ARG A 195 3.84 9.46 -3.38
N CYS A 196 4.61 10.54 -3.24
CA CYS A 196 4.44 11.80 -3.95
C CYS A 196 5.63 12.07 -4.90
N GLY A 197 5.57 13.16 -5.67
CA GLY A 197 6.63 13.57 -6.60
C GLY A 197 6.49 12.96 -7.99
N THR A 198 7.57 12.99 -8.77
CA THR A 198 7.58 12.58 -10.19
C THR A 198 8.77 11.68 -10.54
N GLU A 199 8.60 10.81 -11.53
CA GLU A 199 9.66 9.97 -12.11
C GLU A 199 9.51 9.88 -13.64
N GLY A 200 10.30 10.65 -14.38
CA GLY A 200 10.10 10.82 -15.82
C GLY A 200 8.73 11.43 -16.08
N GLU A 201 7.89 10.76 -16.86
CA GLU A 201 6.52 11.20 -17.17
C GLU A 201 5.51 10.85 -16.06
N ALA A 202 5.88 10.01 -15.09
CA ALA A 202 4.98 9.58 -14.02
C ALA A 202 4.84 10.64 -12.92
N THR A 203 3.59 10.99 -12.56
CA THR A 203 3.26 11.85 -11.42
C THR A 203 2.53 11.04 -10.36
N TYR A 204 3.04 11.00 -9.14
CA TYR A 204 2.42 10.29 -8.03
C TYR A 204 1.45 11.17 -7.24
N ALA A 205 0.32 10.60 -6.84
CA ALA A 205 -0.79 11.36 -6.26
C ALA A 205 -0.56 11.81 -4.80
N GLY A 206 0.51 11.35 -4.13
CA GLY A 206 0.75 11.61 -2.71
C GLY A 206 -0.48 11.29 -1.89
N THR A 207 -0.93 12.25 -1.07
CA THR A 207 -2.23 12.16 -0.40
C THR A 207 -2.30 10.95 0.55
N SER A 208 -1.19 10.63 1.20
CA SER A 208 -1.17 9.58 2.21
C SER A 208 -2.20 9.88 3.31
N THR A 209 -3.01 8.87 3.66
CA THR A 209 -4.22 9.06 4.46
C THR A 209 -4.43 7.89 5.41
N VAL A 210 -4.95 8.16 6.61
CA VAL A 210 -5.46 7.13 7.54
C VAL A 210 -6.96 7.28 7.70
N LEU A 211 -7.68 6.20 7.40
CA LEU A 211 -9.13 6.11 7.47
C LEU A 211 -9.55 5.08 8.53
N GLY A 212 -10.73 5.25 9.09
CA GLY A 212 -11.47 4.22 9.84
C GLY A 212 -12.84 4.00 9.22
N VAL A 213 -13.28 2.76 9.11
CA VAL A 213 -14.64 2.44 8.64
C VAL A 213 -15.40 1.71 9.73
N LYS A 214 -16.52 2.30 10.17
CA LYS A 214 -17.37 1.78 11.24
C LYS A 214 -18.84 2.11 10.99
N GLY A 215 -19.74 1.14 11.09
CA GLY A 215 -21.18 1.36 10.91
C GLY A 215 -21.60 1.90 9.52
N GLY A 216 -20.70 1.83 8.53
CA GLY A 216 -20.88 2.43 7.21
C GLY A 216 -20.51 3.92 7.12
N GLU A 217 -19.96 4.48 8.19
CA GLU A 217 -19.31 5.79 8.20
C GLU A 217 -17.82 5.65 7.91
N ILE A 218 -17.25 6.68 7.30
CA ILE A 218 -15.82 6.78 7.03
C ILE A 218 -15.26 7.92 7.88
N ASN A 219 -14.44 7.56 8.85
CA ASN A 219 -13.67 8.45 9.69
C ASN A 219 -12.33 8.76 9.01
N VAL A 220 -11.95 10.02 8.93
CA VAL A 220 -10.62 10.44 8.47
C VAL A 220 -9.82 10.82 9.72
N TYR A 221 -8.70 10.16 9.98
CA TYR A 221 -7.84 10.45 11.12
C TYR A 221 -6.69 11.39 10.75
N GLY A 222 -6.23 11.33 9.50
CA GLY A 222 -5.14 12.16 9.02
C GLY A 222 -4.99 12.06 7.52
N ILE A 223 -4.50 13.13 6.91
CA ILE A 223 -4.36 13.30 5.46
C ILE A 223 -3.19 14.24 5.17
N LEU A 224 -2.34 13.88 4.21
CA LEU A 224 -1.26 14.73 3.70
C LEU A 224 -1.64 15.35 2.35
N GLY A 225 -0.91 16.40 1.96
CA GLY A 225 -0.97 16.95 0.62
C GLY A 225 -0.44 16.00 -0.46
N ARG A 226 -0.79 16.28 -1.71
CA ARG A 226 -0.39 15.48 -2.89
C ARG A 226 1.12 15.50 -3.18
N GLY A 227 1.84 16.49 -2.64
CA GLY A 227 3.27 16.71 -2.83
C GLY A 227 4.10 16.73 -1.55
N GLU A 228 3.54 16.30 -0.42
CA GLU A 228 4.22 16.41 0.88
C GLU A 228 5.04 15.16 1.25
N GLU A 229 6.36 15.31 1.32
CA GLU A 229 7.25 14.33 1.96
C GLU A 229 7.23 14.51 3.48
N LYS A 230 6.30 13.83 4.16
CA LYS A 230 6.08 14.01 5.60
C LYS A 230 5.69 12.72 6.31
N LEU A 231 6.03 12.64 7.59
CA LEU A 231 5.48 11.63 8.50
C LEU A 231 4.10 12.08 9.00
N LEU A 232 3.06 11.33 8.62
CA LEU A 232 1.72 11.49 9.19
C LEU A 232 1.61 10.62 10.45
N THR A 233 1.39 11.27 11.59
CA THR A 233 1.13 10.60 12.87
C THR A 233 -0.32 10.85 13.26
N VAL A 234 -1.03 9.78 13.62
CA VAL A 234 -2.42 9.84 14.08
C VAL A 234 -2.59 8.98 15.33
N ASP A 235 -3.49 9.39 16.21
CA ASP A 235 -4.02 8.57 17.29
C ASP A 235 -5.44 8.13 16.91
N THR A 236 -5.66 6.82 16.78
CA THR A 236 -6.96 6.29 16.34
C THR A 236 -7.97 6.12 17.47
N ASP A 237 -7.55 6.30 18.72
CA ASP A 237 -8.45 6.32 19.88
C ASP A 237 -9.08 7.72 20.08
N GLU A 238 -8.50 8.75 19.46
CA GLU A 238 -9.01 10.12 19.46
C GLU A 238 -10.11 10.34 18.41
N HIS A 239 -10.78 11.50 18.48
CA HIS A 239 -11.83 11.84 17.51
C HIS A 239 -11.24 12.05 16.10
N PRO A 240 -11.91 11.55 15.04
CA PRO A 240 -11.44 11.77 13.68
C PRO A 240 -11.50 13.24 13.29
N MET A 241 -10.54 13.70 12.49
CA MET A 241 -10.48 15.08 12.01
C MET A 241 -11.66 15.45 11.11
N ALA A 242 -12.22 14.46 10.40
CA ALA A 242 -13.39 14.63 9.54
C ALA A 242 -14.15 13.31 9.38
N LYS A 243 -15.40 13.42 8.92
CA LYS A 243 -16.22 12.28 8.50
C LYS A 243 -16.65 12.46 7.06
N ILE A 244 -16.49 11.41 6.25
CA ILE A 244 -17.01 11.37 4.88
C ILE A 244 -18.33 10.61 4.90
N MET A 245 -19.41 11.32 4.61
CA MET A 245 -20.72 10.73 4.46
C MET A 245 -20.77 10.01 3.11
N SER A 246 -20.83 8.68 3.12
CA SER A 246 -21.15 7.91 1.92
C SER A 246 -22.60 8.24 1.51
N GLY A 247 -22.77 9.19 0.59
CA GLY A 247 -24.07 9.50 0.02
C GLY A 247 -24.66 8.26 -0.64
N THR A 248 -25.70 7.68 -0.04
CA THR A 248 -26.61 6.78 -0.74
C THR A 248 -27.38 7.62 -1.77
N LYS A 249 -26.95 7.58 -3.02
CA LYS A 249 -27.85 7.69 -4.15
C LYS A 249 -28.02 6.30 -4.76
#